data_AF-A0A287D4D5-F1
#
_entry.id   AF-A0A287D4D5-F1
#
_cell.length_a   1.000
_cell.length_b   1.000
_cell.length_c   1.000
_cell.angle_alpha   90.00
_cell.angle_beta   90.00
_cell.angle_gamma   90.00
#
_symmetry.space_group_name_H-M   'P 1'
#
loop_
_entity.id
_entity.type
_entity.pdbx_description
1 polymer ?
#
loop_
_entity_poly.entity_id
_entity_poly.type
_entity_poly.pdbx_seq_one_letter_code
_entity_poly.pdbx_strand_id
1 'polypeptide(L)'
;MALLGAFLCCVLAAWHCRTGLGLPLAPAGGGCPAAAAVGQFWHVTDLHLDPSYHITDDHTKVCSSSKGANASNPGPFGDVLCDSPYQLILSAFDFIKNSGQEASFMIWTGDSPPHVPVSELSTETVIKVISNMTMTIQSLFPNLQVFPALGNHDYWPQDQLPIVTSEVYNAVANLWKPWLDEEAISTLRKGGFYSQKVTSNPNLRIISLNTNLYYGPNVMTLNKTDPANQFEWLEETLNSSQQNKEKVYIIAHIPVGYLPFSSGITAMRQYYNEKLIDIFRRYSNIIAGQFYGHNHKDSLMVLSDKKGSPVNSLFVAPAVTPVKGVLEKETNNPGVRLFQYKPCDYTLLDMLQYYLNLTDANLKGDANWKLEYILTQTYDIEDLQPKSLYGLAKQFAIPDSKQFIKYYNYFFVNYDSSVICDKKCKALQVCAIMNLDYVSYVDCLKQYYIKYGH
;
A
#
# COMPACT_ATOMS: atom_id res chain seq x y z
N MET A 1 89.31 -28.70 -18.75
CA MET A 1 89.30 -30.01 -18.06
C MET A 1 87.88 -30.35 -17.69
N ALA A 2 87.47 -31.60 -17.98
CA ALA A 2 86.22 -32.30 -17.62
C ALA A 2 84.91 -31.74 -18.23
N LEU A 3 84.35 -32.34 -19.29
CA LEU A 3 83.57 -33.61 -19.39
C LEU A 3 82.13 -33.45 -18.86
N LEU A 4 81.03 -33.97 -19.42
CA LEU A 4 80.60 -34.57 -20.69
C LEU A 4 79.18 -35.12 -20.42
N GLY A 5 78.34 -35.28 -21.46
CA GLY A 5 77.15 -36.17 -21.41
C GLY A 5 75.80 -35.43 -21.44
N ALA A 6 75.03 -35.28 -22.52
CA ALA A 6 74.69 -36.07 -23.71
C ALA A 6 73.33 -36.80 -23.61
N PHE A 7 72.60 -36.67 -24.72
CA PHE A 7 71.45 -37.45 -25.24
C PHE A 7 70.03 -37.16 -24.72
N LEU A 8 68.96 -37.24 -25.52
CA LEU A 8 68.62 -37.00 -26.94
C LEU A 8 67.14 -37.43 -27.06
N CYS A 9 66.45 -36.88 -28.07
CA CYS A 9 65.25 -37.40 -28.76
C CYS A 9 63.88 -37.18 -28.08
N CYS A 10 63.05 -36.28 -28.63
CA CYS A 10 62.18 -36.43 -29.82
C CYS A 10 60.82 -37.07 -29.39
N VAL A 11 59.63 -36.58 -29.78
CA VAL A 11 59.27 -36.02 -31.09
C VAL A 11 57.82 -35.48 -31.09
N LEU A 12 57.58 -34.50 -32.00
CA LEU A 12 56.31 -34.16 -32.71
C LEU A 12 55.23 -33.33 -31.98
N ALA A 13 54.53 -32.38 -32.62
CA ALA A 13 54.62 -31.82 -33.98
C ALA A 13 53.89 -30.47 -34.05
N ALA A 14 54.38 -29.64 -34.96
CA ALA A 14 53.65 -28.75 -35.88
C ALA A 14 52.69 -27.65 -35.35
N TRP A 15 53.18 -26.43 -35.64
CA TRP A 15 52.53 -25.41 -36.48
C TRP A 15 51.76 -24.24 -35.85
N HIS A 16 52.17 -23.08 -36.36
CA HIS A 16 51.69 -21.74 -36.14
C HIS A 16 50.21 -21.55 -36.50
N CYS A 17 49.52 -20.67 -35.77
CA CYS A 17 48.78 -19.59 -36.44
C CYS A 17 48.49 -18.41 -35.51
N ARG A 18 48.47 -17.21 -36.12
CA ARG A 18 48.15 -15.91 -35.52
C ARG A 18 46.64 -15.70 -35.41
N THR A 19 46.29 -14.84 -34.44
CA THR A 19 45.17 -13.87 -34.40
C THR A 19 43.75 -14.33 -34.77
N GLY A 20 42.87 -14.34 -33.77
CA GLY A 20 41.43 -14.25 -33.93
C GLY A 20 40.87 -13.22 -32.95
N LEU A 21 40.12 -12.23 -33.47
CA LEU A 21 39.33 -11.28 -32.69
C LEU A 21 38.30 -12.04 -31.84
N GLY A 22 38.42 -11.93 -30.51
CA GLY A 22 37.36 -12.34 -29.58
C GLY A 22 36.47 -11.15 -29.28
N LEU A 23 35.27 -11.12 -29.85
CA LEU A 23 34.15 -10.32 -29.35
C LEU A 23 33.89 -10.69 -27.88
N PRO A 24 33.68 -9.73 -26.96
CA PRO A 24 33.25 -10.08 -25.62
C PRO A 24 31.82 -10.64 -25.72
N LEU A 25 31.69 -11.93 -25.39
CA LEU A 25 30.41 -12.56 -25.13
C LEU A 25 29.66 -11.74 -24.08
N ALA A 26 28.48 -11.24 -24.44
CA ALA A 26 27.55 -10.66 -23.48
C ALA A 26 27.27 -11.68 -22.36
N PRO A 27 27.23 -11.28 -21.08
CA PRO A 27 26.84 -12.21 -20.02
C PRO A 27 25.40 -12.64 -20.27
N ALA A 28 25.23 -13.90 -20.65
CA ALA A 28 23.94 -14.55 -20.64
C ALA A 28 23.46 -14.67 -19.18
N GLY A 29 22.27 -14.12 -18.90
CA GLY A 29 21.47 -14.44 -17.73
C GLY A 29 22.07 -14.03 -16.39
N GLY A 30 21.77 -12.81 -15.94
CA GLY A 30 21.93 -12.42 -14.53
C GLY A 30 21.01 -13.24 -13.64
N GLY A 31 21.45 -14.43 -13.24
CA GLY A 31 20.80 -15.21 -12.18
C GLY A 31 20.92 -14.46 -10.85
N CYS A 32 19.81 -14.37 -10.12
CA CYS A 32 19.79 -13.82 -8.77
C CYS A 32 20.75 -14.63 -7.88
N PRO A 33 21.70 -14.01 -7.15
CA PRO A 33 22.49 -14.73 -6.17
C PRO A 33 21.55 -15.37 -5.15
N ALA A 34 21.69 -16.68 -4.90
CA ALA A 34 20.86 -17.42 -3.95
C ALA A 34 20.93 -16.91 -2.49
N ALA A 35 21.80 -15.94 -2.23
CA ALA A 35 22.03 -15.30 -0.94
C ALA A 35 21.88 -13.76 -1.00
N ALA A 36 21.15 -13.20 -1.98
CA ALA A 36 20.81 -11.78 -1.94
C ALA A 36 19.95 -11.49 -0.71
N ALA A 37 20.34 -10.51 0.10
CA ALA A 37 19.57 -10.07 1.26
C ALA A 37 18.14 -9.70 0.85
N VAL A 38 17.15 -10.02 1.69
CA VAL A 38 15.75 -9.69 1.44
C VAL A 38 15.59 -8.17 1.41
N GLY A 39 14.97 -7.65 0.35
CA GLY A 39 14.64 -6.23 0.27
C GLY A 39 13.43 -5.94 1.16
N GLN A 40 13.41 -4.76 1.79
CA GLN A 40 12.27 -4.34 2.61
C GLN A 40 11.78 -2.94 2.25
N PHE A 41 10.49 -2.68 2.44
CA PHE A 41 9.94 -1.33 2.34
C PHE A 41 8.78 -1.12 3.33
N TRP A 42 8.67 0.10 3.84
CA TRP A 42 7.57 0.49 4.72
C TRP A 42 6.35 0.93 3.92
N HIS A 43 5.15 0.65 4.43
CA HIS A 43 3.90 1.22 3.96
C HIS A 43 3.18 1.89 5.14
N VAL A 44 3.02 3.21 5.02
CA VAL A 44 2.25 4.06 5.95
C VAL A 44 1.10 4.72 5.19
N THR A 45 -0.02 4.94 5.85
CA THR A 45 -1.21 5.50 5.21
C THR A 45 -2.14 6.14 6.24
N ASP A 46 -3.01 7.05 5.79
CA ASP A 46 -4.14 7.56 6.57
C ASP A 46 -3.66 8.10 7.93
N LEU A 47 -2.75 9.08 7.88
CA LEU A 47 -2.15 9.67 9.07
C LEU A 47 -3.17 10.53 9.81
N HIS A 48 -3.98 11.29 9.05
CA HIS A 48 -4.99 12.23 9.53
C HIS A 48 -4.55 12.99 10.78
N LEU A 49 -3.62 13.92 10.61
CA LEU A 49 -3.22 14.82 11.69
C LEU A 49 -4.42 15.71 12.07
N ASP A 50 -4.83 15.68 13.33
CA ASP A 50 -5.68 16.71 13.94
C ASP A 50 -4.81 17.73 14.69
N PRO A 51 -4.57 18.93 14.12
CA PRO A 51 -3.76 19.95 14.78
C PRO A 51 -4.43 20.56 16.01
N SER A 52 -5.74 20.33 16.21
CA SER A 52 -6.49 20.84 17.35
C SER A 52 -6.40 19.94 18.58
N TYR A 53 -5.87 18.72 18.44
CA TYR A 53 -5.86 17.74 19.52
C TYR A 53 -5.14 18.28 20.77
N HIS A 54 -5.86 18.39 21.88
CA HIS A 54 -5.32 18.71 23.20
C HIS A 54 -6.19 18.10 24.31
N ILE A 55 -5.57 17.70 25.41
CA ILE A 55 -6.30 17.16 26.57
C ILE A 55 -6.90 18.32 27.37
N THR A 56 -8.20 18.25 27.64
CA THR A 56 -8.97 19.25 28.38
C THR A 56 -10.17 18.60 29.06
N ASP A 57 -10.68 19.20 30.14
CA ASP A 57 -11.82 18.68 30.91
C ASP A 57 -13.11 18.63 30.07
N ASP A 58 -13.27 19.56 29.12
CA ASP A 58 -14.38 19.56 28.18
C ASP A 58 -14.06 18.63 27.01
N HIS A 59 -14.47 17.36 27.13
CA HIS A 59 -14.19 16.33 26.12
C HIS A 59 -14.77 16.63 24.73
N THR A 60 -15.71 17.59 24.60
CA THR A 60 -16.19 18.06 23.28
C THR A 60 -15.19 18.95 22.54
N LYS A 61 -14.18 19.45 23.25
CA LYS A 61 -13.14 20.35 22.73
C LYS A 61 -11.77 19.70 22.60
N VAL A 62 -11.65 18.41 22.90
CA VAL A 62 -10.38 17.70 22.81
C VAL A 62 -9.84 17.70 21.38
N CYS A 63 -10.72 17.53 20.39
CA CYS A 63 -10.36 17.46 18.99
C CYS A 63 -11.52 17.93 18.11
N SER A 64 -11.24 18.69 17.05
CA SER A 64 -12.26 19.12 16.07
C SER A 64 -12.79 17.93 15.27
N SER A 65 -11.98 16.89 15.06
CA SER A 65 -12.37 15.67 14.34
C SER A 65 -13.52 14.89 15.00
N SER A 66 -13.78 15.05 16.30
CA SER A 66 -14.96 14.47 16.97
C SER A 66 -16.26 15.21 16.62
N LYS A 67 -16.17 16.38 15.98
CA LYS A 67 -17.32 17.20 15.53
C LYS A 67 -18.25 17.57 16.69
N GLY A 68 -17.65 17.86 17.85
CA GLY A 68 -18.35 18.22 19.08
C GLY A 68 -18.89 17.05 19.90
N ALA A 69 -18.62 15.79 19.49
CA ALA A 69 -18.84 14.64 20.35
C ALA A 69 -17.81 14.63 21.49
N ASN A 70 -18.21 14.15 22.67
CA ASN A 70 -17.27 13.90 23.75
C ASN A 70 -16.26 12.84 23.33
N ALA A 71 -14.97 13.17 23.28
CA ALA A 71 -13.90 12.19 23.20
C ALA A 71 -14.09 11.13 24.31
N SER A 72 -13.85 9.87 23.97
CA SER A 72 -14.24 8.72 24.79
C SER A 72 -13.40 8.62 26.06
N ASN A 73 -12.08 8.51 25.89
CA ASN A 73 -11.08 8.44 26.95
C ASN A 73 -9.74 9.00 26.42
N PRO A 74 -9.66 10.32 26.21
CA PRO A 74 -8.54 10.94 25.52
C PRO A 74 -7.25 10.82 26.32
N GLY A 75 -6.15 10.52 25.63
CA GLY A 75 -4.82 10.44 26.21
C GLY A 75 -3.76 11.01 25.27
N PRO A 76 -2.47 10.97 25.66
CA PRO A 76 -1.40 11.65 24.93
C PRO A 76 -1.22 11.15 23.49
N PHE A 77 -1.67 9.95 23.16
CA PHE A 77 -1.54 9.35 21.83
C PHE A 77 -2.85 9.31 21.05
N GLY A 78 -3.93 9.94 21.55
CA GLY A 78 -5.18 10.08 20.80
C GLY A 78 -6.41 9.56 21.54
N ASP A 79 -7.51 9.48 20.82
CA ASP A 79 -8.78 8.91 21.26
C ASP A 79 -9.47 8.26 20.06
N VAL A 80 -10.31 7.25 20.29
CA VAL A 80 -11.03 6.57 19.19
C VAL A 80 -12.05 7.46 18.48
N LEU A 81 -12.46 8.60 19.06
CA LEU A 81 -13.34 9.58 18.41
C LEU A 81 -12.56 10.77 17.82
N CYS A 82 -11.24 10.74 17.88
CA CYS A 82 -10.37 11.76 17.34
C CYS A 82 -9.47 11.20 16.24
N ASP A 83 -9.14 12.07 15.30
CA ASP A 83 -7.98 11.88 14.44
C ASP A 83 -6.66 12.02 15.21
N SER A 84 -5.56 11.68 14.55
CA SER A 84 -4.25 11.53 15.19
C SER A 84 -3.72 12.84 15.78
N PRO A 85 -3.35 12.90 17.06
CA PRO A 85 -2.45 13.95 17.51
C PRO A 85 -1.08 13.81 16.82
N TYR A 86 -0.35 14.92 16.71
CA TYR A 86 1.01 14.90 16.16
C TYR A 86 1.93 13.91 16.89
N GLN A 87 1.76 13.76 18.21
CA GLN A 87 2.52 12.82 19.04
C GLN A 87 2.34 11.36 18.61
N LEU A 88 1.14 10.96 18.17
CA LEU A 88 0.89 9.60 17.67
C LEU A 88 1.66 9.36 16.37
N ILE A 89 1.53 10.28 15.41
CA ILE A 89 2.23 10.20 14.12
C ILE A 89 3.75 10.18 14.32
N LEU A 90 4.27 11.05 15.19
CA LEU A 90 5.69 11.09 15.52
C LEU A 90 6.14 9.75 16.14
N SER A 91 5.37 9.18 17.05
CA SER A 91 5.70 7.87 17.65
C SER A 91 5.77 6.74 16.62
N ALA A 92 4.92 6.77 15.58
CA ALA A 92 4.94 5.79 14.50
C ALA A 92 6.23 5.89 13.68
N PHE A 93 6.64 7.10 13.31
CA PHE A 93 7.89 7.31 12.57
C PHE A 93 9.14 7.09 13.43
N ASP A 94 9.10 7.45 14.71
CA ASP A 94 10.18 7.14 15.65
C ASP A 94 10.33 5.62 15.83
N PHE A 95 9.22 4.88 15.90
CA PHE A 95 9.26 3.42 15.89
C PHE A 95 9.89 2.89 14.61
N ILE A 96 9.45 3.34 13.43
CA ILE A 96 10.01 2.94 12.12
C ILE A 96 11.54 3.15 12.11
N LYS A 97 12.00 4.35 12.53
CA LYS A 97 13.41 4.73 12.59
C LYS A 97 14.24 3.86 13.54
N ASN A 98 13.67 3.49 14.69
CA ASN A 98 14.37 2.75 15.74
C ASN A 98 14.08 1.23 15.72
N SER A 99 13.32 0.73 14.75
CA SER A 99 12.89 -0.67 14.65
C SER A 99 14.04 -1.66 14.40
N GLY A 100 15.21 -1.17 13.97
CA GLY A 100 16.33 -2.00 13.52
C GLY A 100 16.11 -2.67 12.16
N GLN A 101 15.02 -2.34 11.45
CA GLN A 101 14.72 -2.84 10.11
C GLN A 101 15.37 -1.96 9.04
N GLU A 102 15.97 -2.58 8.02
CA GLU A 102 16.60 -1.87 6.90
C GLU A 102 15.65 -1.82 5.69
N ALA A 103 15.01 -0.68 5.48
CA ALA A 103 14.13 -0.46 4.33
C ALA A 103 14.82 0.31 3.21
N SER A 104 14.62 -0.12 1.97
CA SER A 104 15.19 0.55 0.79
C SER A 104 14.35 1.77 0.34
N PHE A 105 13.05 1.75 0.64
CA PHE A 105 12.12 2.85 0.38
C PHE A 105 10.89 2.78 1.30
N MET A 106 10.03 3.79 1.22
CA MET A 106 8.72 3.82 1.85
C MET A 106 7.65 4.19 0.83
N ILE A 107 6.47 3.60 0.96
CA ILE A 107 5.27 4.06 0.27
C ILE A 107 4.35 4.76 1.28
N TRP A 108 3.78 5.90 0.89
CA TRP A 108 2.89 6.70 1.73
C TRP A 108 1.60 7.01 0.96
N THR A 109 0.52 6.29 1.25
CA THR A 109 -0.70 6.34 0.43
C THR A 109 -1.71 7.40 0.87
N GLY A 110 -1.23 8.55 1.36
CA GLY A 110 -2.02 9.77 1.51
C GLY A 110 -2.86 9.88 2.79
N ASP A 111 -3.79 10.83 2.74
CA ASP A 111 -4.74 11.23 3.78
C ASP A 111 -4.07 11.81 5.04
N SER A 112 -3.66 13.07 4.90
CA SER A 112 -2.96 13.83 5.93
C SER A 112 -3.88 14.74 6.76
N PRO A 113 -4.82 15.51 6.17
CA PRO A 113 -5.73 16.38 6.93
C PRO A 113 -6.77 15.62 7.75
N PRO A 114 -7.36 16.23 8.80
CA PRO A 114 -8.33 15.56 9.66
C PRO A 114 -9.74 15.53 9.05
N HIS A 115 -10.60 14.70 9.63
CA HIS A 115 -12.03 14.59 9.33
C HIS A 115 -12.83 15.69 10.02
N VAL A 116 -12.74 16.92 9.54
CA VAL A 116 -13.56 18.06 9.99
C VAL A 116 -14.52 18.52 8.89
N PRO A 117 -15.60 19.26 9.21
CA PRO A 117 -16.44 19.87 8.18
C PRO A 117 -15.62 20.70 7.18
N VAL A 118 -16.01 20.69 5.90
CA VAL A 118 -15.30 21.40 4.82
C VAL A 118 -15.04 22.88 5.14
N SER A 119 -15.97 23.53 5.85
CA SER A 119 -15.88 24.93 6.27
C SER A 119 -14.80 25.21 7.31
N GLU A 120 -14.26 24.20 7.98
CA GLU A 120 -13.19 24.31 8.98
C GLU A 120 -11.79 24.12 8.37
N LEU A 121 -11.71 23.75 7.09
CA LEU A 121 -10.47 23.66 6.33
C LEU A 121 -10.43 24.70 5.21
N SER A 122 -9.26 24.82 4.60
CA SER A 122 -9.00 25.61 3.41
C SER A 122 -7.90 24.92 2.59
N THR A 123 -7.74 25.32 1.32
CA THR A 123 -6.61 24.85 0.48
C THR A 123 -5.27 25.09 1.16
N GLU A 124 -5.07 26.26 1.78
CA GLU A 124 -3.85 26.59 2.53
C GLU A 124 -3.63 25.65 3.71
N THR A 125 -4.69 25.38 4.49
CA THR A 125 -4.60 24.49 5.66
C THR A 125 -4.27 23.06 5.25
N VAL A 126 -4.91 22.55 4.19
CA VAL A 126 -4.61 21.22 3.62
C VAL A 126 -3.15 21.15 3.18
N ILE A 127 -2.66 22.12 2.41
CA ILE A 127 -1.24 22.16 1.98
C ILE A 127 -0.30 22.24 3.19
N LYS A 128 -0.65 23.01 4.22
CA LYS A 128 0.15 23.11 5.46
C LYS A 128 0.26 21.78 6.18
N VAL A 129 -0.82 21.01 6.27
CA VAL A 129 -0.80 19.68 6.91
C VAL A 129 0.02 18.69 6.08
N ILE A 130 -0.17 18.63 4.76
CA ILE A 130 0.64 17.76 3.87
C ILE A 130 2.12 18.14 3.95
N SER A 131 2.43 19.44 4.00
CA SER A 131 3.79 19.95 4.18
C SER A 131 4.39 19.51 5.51
N ASN A 132 3.63 19.60 6.61
CA ASN A 132 4.07 19.12 7.93
C ASN A 132 4.43 17.63 7.91
N MET A 133 3.56 16.78 7.36
CA MET A 133 3.83 15.34 7.24
C MET A 133 5.05 15.06 6.36
N THR A 134 5.14 15.74 5.21
CA THR A 134 6.28 15.61 4.30
C THR A 134 7.59 16.00 4.99
N MET A 135 7.64 17.14 5.67
CA MET A 135 8.84 17.62 6.36
C MET A 135 9.20 16.75 7.56
N THR A 136 8.22 16.21 8.28
CA THR A 136 8.44 15.25 9.38
C THR A 136 9.14 13.99 8.86
N ILE A 137 8.64 13.42 7.75
CA ILE A 137 9.25 12.24 7.11
C ILE A 137 10.66 12.57 6.60
N GLN A 138 10.85 13.68 5.89
CA GLN A 138 12.17 14.08 5.36
C GLN A 138 13.20 14.31 6.48
N SER A 139 12.78 14.89 7.61
CA SER A 139 13.64 15.13 8.77
C SER A 139 14.08 13.83 9.44
N LEU A 140 13.17 12.87 9.61
CA LEU A 140 13.47 11.60 10.27
C LEU A 140 14.21 10.61 9.36
N PHE A 141 13.96 10.68 8.04
CA PHE A 141 14.49 9.77 7.04
C PHE A 141 15.14 10.51 5.84
N PRO A 142 16.22 11.29 6.06
CA PRO A 142 16.79 12.16 5.02
C PRO A 142 17.34 11.41 3.79
N ASN A 143 17.65 10.11 3.94
CA ASN A 143 18.24 9.28 2.89
C ASN A 143 17.26 8.23 2.33
N LEU A 144 16.00 8.22 2.77
CA LEU A 144 15.01 7.24 2.33
C LEU A 144 14.19 7.82 1.18
N GLN A 145 14.13 7.11 0.06
CA GLN A 145 13.20 7.46 -1.02
C GLN A 145 11.78 7.12 -0.58
N VAL A 146 10.86 8.08 -0.70
CA VAL A 146 9.44 7.91 -0.36
C VAL A 146 8.61 8.07 -1.61
N PHE A 147 7.61 7.21 -1.80
CA PHE A 147 6.65 7.28 -2.89
C PHE A 147 5.27 7.63 -2.35
N PRO A 148 4.86 8.90 -2.39
CA PRO A 148 3.54 9.31 -1.93
C PRO A 148 2.46 9.06 -2.97
N ALA A 149 1.24 8.83 -2.51
CA ALA A 149 0.00 9.01 -3.27
C ALA A 149 -0.89 10.01 -2.52
N LEU A 150 -1.70 10.79 -3.24
CA LEU A 150 -2.71 11.65 -2.63
C LEU A 150 -3.91 10.81 -2.19
N GLY A 151 -4.45 11.12 -1.02
CA GLY A 151 -5.76 10.64 -0.58
C GLY A 151 -6.89 11.64 -0.82
N ASN A 152 -8.12 11.27 -0.49
CA ASN A 152 -9.30 12.10 -0.76
C ASN A 152 -9.40 13.30 0.20
N HIS A 153 -8.81 13.22 1.39
CA HIS A 153 -8.69 14.35 2.32
C HIS A 153 -7.52 15.29 1.99
N ASP A 154 -6.57 14.89 1.13
CA ASP A 154 -5.44 15.72 0.69
C ASP A 154 -5.85 16.79 -0.36
N TYR A 155 -7.10 17.26 -0.33
CA TYR A 155 -7.60 18.32 -1.20
C TYR A 155 -8.66 19.15 -0.48
N TRP A 156 -8.86 20.40 -0.91
CA TRP A 156 -9.95 21.23 -0.43
C TRP A 156 -10.80 21.78 -1.58
N PRO A 157 -12.14 21.62 -1.53
CA PRO A 157 -12.89 20.76 -0.60
C PRO A 157 -12.49 19.28 -0.68
N GLN A 158 -12.63 18.52 0.41
CA GLN A 158 -12.31 17.08 0.42
C GLN A 158 -13.05 16.34 -0.71
N ASP A 159 -12.43 15.27 -1.21
CA ASP A 159 -12.86 14.41 -2.31
C ASP A 159 -12.84 15.05 -3.71
N GLN A 160 -12.84 16.39 -3.82
CA GLN A 160 -13.05 17.10 -5.10
C GLN A 160 -11.76 17.27 -5.93
N LEU A 161 -10.97 16.20 -6.05
CA LEU A 161 -9.71 16.21 -6.78
C LEU A 161 -9.93 16.44 -8.29
N PRO A 162 -9.30 17.48 -8.90
CA PRO A 162 -9.58 17.90 -10.26
C PRO A 162 -8.83 17.07 -11.31
N ILE A 163 -9.29 17.17 -12.56
CA ILE A 163 -8.69 16.51 -13.74
C ILE A 163 -7.62 17.34 -14.45
N VAL A 164 -7.30 18.53 -13.91
CA VAL A 164 -6.30 19.46 -14.41
C VAL A 164 -5.41 19.91 -13.26
N THR A 165 -4.34 20.64 -13.59
CA THR A 165 -3.44 21.22 -12.58
C THR A 165 -4.20 22.06 -11.55
N SER A 166 -3.70 22.06 -10.32
CA SER A 166 -4.30 22.76 -9.19
C SER A 166 -3.21 23.31 -8.26
N GLU A 167 -3.59 24.18 -7.34
CA GLU A 167 -2.67 24.69 -6.31
C GLU A 167 -2.10 23.55 -5.46
N VAL A 168 -2.96 22.62 -5.04
CA VAL A 168 -2.55 21.44 -4.26
C VAL A 168 -1.58 20.55 -5.05
N TYR A 169 -1.90 20.21 -6.31
CA TYR A 169 -1.01 19.38 -7.14
C TYR A 169 0.34 20.04 -7.36
N ASN A 170 0.37 21.37 -7.52
CA ASN A 170 1.63 22.11 -7.63
C ASN A 170 2.41 22.15 -6.32
N ALA A 171 1.72 22.29 -5.18
CA ALA A 171 2.34 22.31 -3.87
C ALA A 171 2.98 20.96 -3.54
N VAL A 172 2.25 19.85 -3.69
CA VAL A 172 2.79 18.51 -3.42
C VAL A 172 3.91 18.13 -4.39
N ALA A 173 3.83 18.56 -5.65
CA ALA A 173 4.93 18.39 -6.60
C ALA A 173 6.20 19.17 -6.21
N ASN A 174 6.08 20.30 -5.51
CA ASN A 174 7.23 21.00 -4.94
C ASN A 174 7.77 20.26 -3.71
N LEU A 175 6.87 19.85 -2.80
CA LEU A 175 7.21 19.19 -1.55
C LEU A 175 7.90 17.83 -1.77
N TRP A 176 7.47 17.07 -2.78
CA TRP A 176 7.94 15.71 -3.06
C TRP A 176 9.06 15.65 -4.10
N LYS A 177 9.53 16.80 -4.60
CA LYS A 177 10.67 16.91 -5.51
C LYS A 177 11.93 16.17 -5.03
N PRO A 178 12.27 16.12 -3.72
CA PRO A 178 13.42 15.36 -3.25
C PRO A 178 13.36 13.85 -3.52
N TRP A 179 12.17 13.28 -3.79
CA TRP A 179 11.99 11.85 -3.98
C TRP A 179 11.74 11.43 -5.43
N LEU A 180 11.45 12.39 -6.32
CA LEU A 180 10.86 12.19 -7.63
C LEU A 180 11.63 12.92 -8.74
N ASP A 181 11.76 12.26 -9.89
CA ASP A 181 12.37 12.82 -11.09
C ASP A 181 11.44 13.83 -11.78
N GLU A 182 11.99 14.62 -12.71
CA GLU A 182 11.25 15.69 -13.40
C GLU A 182 10.01 15.21 -14.16
N GLU A 183 10.06 14.00 -14.75
CA GLU A 183 8.92 13.39 -15.44
C GLU A 183 7.77 13.06 -14.47
N ALA A 184 8.11 12.51 -13.30
CA ALA A 184 7.15 12.23 -12.23
C ALA A 184 6.54 13.53 -11.70
N ILE A 185 7.36 14.57 -11.49
CA ILE A 185 6.89 15.90 -11.09
C ILE A 185 5.95 16.52 -12.14
N SER A 186 6.24 16.36 -13.43
CA SER A 186 5.41 16.89 -14.51
C SER A 186 4.01 16.27 -14.54
N THR A 187 3.93 14.94 -14.40
CA THR A 187 2.64 14.22 -14.36
C THR A 187 1.86 14.49 -13.08
N LEU A 188 2.57 14.55 -11.93
CA LEU A 188 1.98 14.88 -10.63
C LEU A 188 1.32 16.27 -10.66
N ARG A 189 1.96 17.28 -11.25
CA ARG A 189 1.37 18.63 -11.39
C ARG A 189 0.10 18.66 -12.24
N LYS A 190 -0.02 17.74 -13.22
CA LYS A 190 -1.15 17.72 -14.16
C LYS A 190 -2.36 17.01 -13.59
N GLY A 191 -2.17 15.89 -12.88
CA GLY A 191 -3.28 15.02 -12.50
C GLY A 191 -3.17 14.32 -11.15
N GLY A 192 -2.15 14.62 -10.34
CA GLY A 192 -1.98 14.01 -9.02
C GLY A 192 -1.41 12.57 -9.05
N PHE A 193 -0.95 12.07 -10.20
CA PHE A 193 -0.39 10.72 -10.38
C PHE A 193 0.97 10.78 -11.08
N TYR A 194 1.79 9.74 -10.92
CA TYR A 194 3.11 9.64 -11.54
C TYR A 194 3.64 8.20 -11.55
N SER A 195 4.75 7.97 -12.26
CA SER A 195 5.56 6.77 -12.06
C SER A 195 7.03 7.13 -11.83
N GLN A 196 7.72 6.32 -11.04
CA GLN A 196 9.10 6.57 -10.64
C GLN A 196 9.86 5.25 -10.49
N LYS A 197 11.11 5.20 -10.98
CA LYS A 197 11.99 4.06 -10.71
C LYS A 197 12.53 4.14 -9.30
N VAL A 198 12.63 3.00 -8.63
CA VAL A 198 13.25 2.91 -7.31
C VAL A 198 14.76 3.05 -7.44
N THR A 199 15.35 4.06 -6.81
CA THR A 199 16.79 4.37 -6.96
C THR A 199 17.66 3.21 -6.52
N SER A 200 17.28 2.52 -5.43
CA SER A 200 17.99 1.33 -4.93
C SER A 200 17.71 0.07 -5.76
N ASN A 201 16.68 0.07 -6.61
CA ASN A 201 16.22 -1.09 -7.38
C ASN A 201 15.75 -0.66 -8.78
N PRO A 202 16.66 -0.37 -9.74
CA PRO A 202 16.31 0.33 -10.98
C PRO A 202 15.37 -0.40 -11.94
N ASN A 203 15.13 -1.71 -11.75
CA ASN A 203 14.16 -2.49 -12.54
C ASN A 203 12.79 -2.60 -11.86
N LEU A 204 12.60 -1.98 -10.70
CA LEU A 204 11.31 -1.79 -10.03
C LEU A 204 10.81 -0.37 -10.30
N ARG A 205 9.60 -0.27 -10.82
CA ARG A 205 8.86 0.99 -10.99
C ARG A 205 7.69 1.05 -10.02
N ILE A 206 7.57 2.16 -9.32
CA ILE A 206 6.35 2.50 -8.58
C ILE A 206 5.45 3.31 -9.50
N ILE A 207 4.19 2.93 -9.60
CA ILE A 207 3.12 3.72 -10.23
C ILE A 207 2.22 4.21 -9.10
N SER A 208 2.23 5.52 -8.85
CA SER A 208 1.36 6.19 -7.88
C SER A 208 0.14 6.74 -8.60
N LEU A 209 -1.01 6.11 -8.39
CA LEU A 209 -2.28 6.48 -9.00
C LEU A 209 -3.05 7.48 -8.16
N ASN A 210 -3.78 8.36 -8.82
CA ASN A 210 -4.78 9.22 -8.18
C ASN A 210 -6.15 8.58 -8.34
N THR A 211 -6.44 7.56 -7.52
CA THR A 211 -7.73 6.84 -7.55
C THR A 211 -8.87 7.65 -6.94
N ASN A 212 -8.59 8.80 -6.32
CA ASN A 212 -9.61 9.74 -5.85
C ASN A 212 -10.41 10.34 -7.02
N LEU A 213 -9.85 10.36 -8.24
CA LEU A 213 -10.58 10.70 -9.46
C LEU A 213 -11.75 9.74 -9.73
N TYR A 214 -11.68 8.53 -9.19
CA TYR A 214 -12.68 7.48 -9.38
C TYR A 214 -13.68 7.39 -8.23
N TYR A 215 -13.47 8.16 -7.15
CA TYR A 215 -14.27 8.09 -5.94
C TYR A 215 -15.72 8.54 -6.17
N GLY A 216 -16.66 7.90 -5.48
CA GLY A 216 -18.10 8.19 -5.59
C GLY A 216 -18.43 9.69 -5.36
N PRO A 217 -17.96 10.28 -4.24
CA PRO A 217 -18.15 11.70 -3.90
C PRO A 217 -17.48 12.74 -4.81
N ASN A 218 -16.53 12.39 -5.67
CA ASN A 218 -15.78 13.39 -6.45
C ASN A 218 -16.61 13.93 -7.62
N VAL A 219 -17.27 15.08 -7.47
CA VAL A 219 -18.15 15.62 -8.51
C VAL A 219 -17.41 16.08 -9.77
N MET A 220 -16.10 16.36 -9.66
CA MET A 220 -15.25 16.86 -10.76
C MET A 220 -15.09 15.85 -11.90
N THR A 221 -15.33 14.57 -11.63
CA THR A 221 -15.13 13.46 -12.58
C THR A 221 -16.43 12.79 -13.02
N LEU A 222 -17.59 13.38 -12.70
CA LEU A 222 -18.87 12.89 -13.20
C LEU A 222 -18.89 12.91 -14.74
N ASN A 223 -19.41 11.82 -15.33
CA ASN A 223 -19.51 11.61 -16.77
C ASN A 223 -18.19 11.72 -17.55
N LYS A 224 -17.04 11.53 -16.89
CA LYS A 224 -15.73 11.39 -17.57
C LYS A 224 -15.44 9.91 -17.83
N THR A 225 -14.92 9.59 -19.00
CA THR A 225 -14.54 8.22 -19.38
C THR A 225 -13.11 7.88 -18.99
N ASP A 226 -12.25 8.90 -18.93
CA ASP A 226 -10.87 8.82 -18.48
C ASP A 226 -10.45 10.15 -17.82
N PRO A 227 -10.80 10.38 -16.54
CA PRO A 227 -10.45 11.63 -15.87
C PRO A 227 -8.92 11.80 -15.79
N ALA A 228 -8.45 12.96 -16.24
CA ALA A 228 -7.04 13.32 -16.38
C ALA A 228 -6.19 12.41 -17.31
N ASN A 229 -6.84 11.64 -18.20
CA ASN A 229 -6.20 10.66 -19.08
C ASN A 229 -5.35 9.62 -18.32
N GLN A 230 -5.73 9.32 -17.07
CA GLN A 230 -4.94 8.45 -16.21
C GLN A 230 -4.99 6.98 -16.66
N PHE A 231 -6.09 6.51 -17.26
CA PHE A 231 -6.14 5.14 -17.80
C PHE A 231 -5.25 4.98 -19.02
N GLU A 232 -5.33 5.90 -19.99
CA GLU A 232 -4.45 5.93 -21.15
C GLU A 232 -2.98 5.96 -20.71
N TRP A 233 -2.62 6.90 -19.84
CA TRP A 233 -1.27 7.01 -19.29
C TRP A 233 -0.81 5.74 -18.55
N LEU A 234 -1.71 5.09 -17.78
CA LEU A 234 -1.40 3.87 -17.05
C LEU A 234 -1.10 2.71 -18.01
N GLU A 235 -1.91 2.53 -19.05
CA GLU A 235 -1.69 1.51 -20.07
C GLU A 235 -0.36 1.73 -20.81
N GLU A 236 -0.06 2.97 -21.18
CA GLU A 236 1.23 3.33 -21.82
C GLU A 236 2.42 3.05 -20.91
N THR A 237 2.32 3.42 -19.62
CA THR A 237 3.38 3.22 -18.63
C THR A 237 3.62 1.74 -18.36
N LEU A 238 2.55 0.93 -18.24
CA LEU A 238 2.66 -0.52 -18.06
C LEU A 238 3.22 -1.20 -19.30
N ASN A 239 2.80 -0.79 -20.50
CA ASN A 239 3.36 -1.31 -21.75
C ASN A 239 4.85 -0.98 -21.88
N SER A 240 5.26 0.24 -21.56
CA SER A 240 6.68 0.64 -21.51
C SER A 240 7.47 -0.20 -20.50
N SER A 241 6.93 -0.38 -19.29
CA SER A 241 7.54 -1.22 -18.25
C SER A 241 7.74 -2.66 -18.73
N GLN A 242 6.74 -3.23 -19.41
CA GLN A 242 6.82 -4.56 -19.99
C GLN A 242 7.91 -4.68 -21.07
N GLN A 243 8.00 -3.70 -21.98
CA GLN A 243 9.05 -3.67 -23.01
C GLN A 243 10.45 -3.54 -22.41
N ASN A 244 10.57 -2.77 -21.33
CA ASN A 244 11.82 -2.55 -20.59
C ASN A 244 12.12 -3.64 -19.56
N LYS A 245 11.30 -4.70 -19.47
CA LYS A 245 11.45 -5.82 -18.52
C LYS A 245 11.47 -5.36 -17.05
N GLU A 246 10.74 -4.29 -16.75
CA GLU A 246 10.54 -3.78 -15.40
C GLU A 246 9.43 -4.57 -14.68
N LYS A 247 9.49 -4.60 -13.36
CA LYS A 247 8.35 -4.98 -12.51
C LYS A 247 7.74 -3.74 -11.90
N VAL A 248 6.46 -3.84 -11.58
CA VAL A 248 5.65 -2.71 -11.14
C VAL A 248 5.01 -2.99 -9.79
N TYR A 249 5.13 -2.03 -8.88
CA TYR A 249 4.23 -1.90 -7.74
C TYR A 249 3.25 -0.77 -8.00
N ILE A 250 1.96 -1.05 -7.86
CA ILE A 250 0.90 -0.03 -7.91
C ILE A 250 0.67 0.47 -6.49
N ILE A 251 0.71 1.77 -6.27
CA ILE A 251 0.26 2.40 -5.04
C ILE A 251 -0.88 3.36 -5.37
N ALA A 252 -1.89 3.41 -4.51
CA ALA A 252 -2.94 4.43 -4.59
C ALA A 252 -3.59 4.58 -3.22
N HIS A 253 -4.43 5.60 -3.04
CA HIS A 253 -5.17 5.76 -1.81
C HIS A 253 -6.40 4.84 -1.77
N ILE A 254 -7.41 5.13 -2.60
CA ILE A 254 -8.67 4.36 -2.65
C ILE A 254 -8.47 3.04 -3.39
N PRO A 255 -8.81 1.89 -2.77
CA PRO A 255 -8.65 0.58 -3.38
C PRO A 255 -9.65 0.33 -4.51
N VAL A 256 -9.30 -0.59 -5.42
CA VAL A 256 -10.26 -1.27 -6.29
C VAL A 256 -11.09 -2.29 -5.49
N GLY A 257 -12.14 -2.83 -6.11
CA GLY A 257 -12.97 -3.88 -5.53
C GLY A 257 -14.08 -3.36 -4.62
N TYR A 258 -14.62 -4.29 -3.83
CA TYR A 258 -15.78 -4.10 -2.98
C TYR A 258 -15.39 -3.80 -1.54
N LEU A 259 -16.18 -2.95 -0.87
CA LEU A 259 -16.03 -2.71 0.55
C LEU A 259 -16.37 -3.98 1.34
N PRO A 260 -15.48 -4.51 2.17
CA PRO A 260 -15.67 -5.82 2.81
C PRO A 260 -16.70 -5.80 3.96
N PHE A 261 -17.20 -4.63 4.32
CA PHE A 261 -18.22 -4.39 5.36
C PHE A 261 -19.59 -3.95 4.79
N SER A 262 -19.72 -3.84 3.46
CA SER A 262 -20.95 -3.37 2.80
C SER A 262 -21.33 -4.26 1.61
N SER A 263 -22.63 -4.55 1.47
CA SER A 263 -23.14 -5.42 0.39
C SER A 263 -23.27 -4.66 -0.92
N GLY A 264 -22.52 -5.07 -1.95
CA GLY A 264 -22.67 -4.56 -3.31
C GLY A 264 -22.17 -3.13 -3.52
N ILE A 265 -21.34 -2.61 -2.62
CA ILE A 265 -20.75 -1.26 -2.71
C ILE A 265 -19.26 -1.41 -3.03
N THR A 266 -18.84 -0.83 -4.15
CA THR A 266 -17.43 -0.68 -4.52
C THR A 266 -16.82 0.56 -3.87
N ALA A 267 -15.52 0.53 -3.59
CA ALA A 267 -14.82 1.69 -3.00
C ALA A 267 -14.73 2.89 -3.98
N MET A 268 -14.69 2.62 -5.28
CA MET A 268 -14.78 3.61 -6.36
C MET A 268 -16.02 3.37 -7.22
N ARG A 269 -16.38 4.31 -8.11
CA ARG A 269 -17.53 4.10 -9.02
C ARG A 269 -17.30 2.88 -9.89
N GLN A 270 -18.35 2.06 -10.04
CA GLN A 270 -18.27 0.76 -10.70
C GLN A 270 -17.62 0.81 -12.09
N TYR A 271 -17.94 1.80 -12.92
CA TYR A 271 -17.32 1.96 -14.25
C TYR A 271 -15.77 2.00 -14.19
N TYR A 272 -15.23 2.77 -13.25
CA TYR A 272 -13.78 2.90 -13.08
C TYR A 272 -13.16 1.66 -12.44
N ASN A 273 -13.87 1.03 -11.50
CA ASN A 273 -13.47 -0.25 -10.94
C ASN A 273 -13.26 -1.30 -12.04
N GLU A 274 -14.27 -1.52 -12.89
CA GLU A 274 -14.19 -2.49 -13.99
C GLU A 274 -13.03 -2.16 -14.96
N LYS A 275 -12.84 -0.87 -15.28
CA LYS A 275 -11.77 -0.43 -16.19
C LYS A 275 -10.37 -0.69 -15.62
N LEU A 276 -10.13 -0.38 -14.34
CA LEU A 276 -8.85 -0.69 -13.68
C LEU A 276 -8.62 -2.20 -13.56
N ILE A 277 -9.64 -2.96 -13.17
CA ILE A 277 -9.54 -4.40 -13.04
C ILE A 277 -9.14 -5.04 -14.38
N ASP A 278 -9.70 -4.58 -15.50
CA ASP A 278 -9.33 -5.08 -16.83
C ASP A 278 -7.94 -4.64 -17.29
N ILE A 279 -7.44 -3.46 -16.88
CA ILE A 279 -6.04 -3.06 -17.09
C ILE A 279 -5.11 -3.96 -16.27
N PHE A 280 -5.36 -4.12 -14.96
CA PHE A 280 -4.51 -4.91 -14.07
C PHE A 280 -4.48 -6.39 -14.47
N ARG A 281 -5.59 -6.96 -14.95
CA ARG A 281 -5.60 -8.32 -15.51
C ARG A 281 -4.65 -8.46 -16.69
N ARG A 282 -4.69 -7.51 -17.65
CA ARG A 282 -3.85 -7.54 -18.86
C ARG A 282 -2.36 -7.45 -18.56
N TYR A 283 -1.98 -6.69 -17.54
CA TYR A 283 -0.58 -6.46 -17.16
C TYR A 283 -0.14 -7.21 -15.89
N SER A 284 -0.91 -8.19 -15.45
CA SER A 284 -0.68 -8.94 -14.20
C SER A 284 0.67 -9.69 -14.17
N ASN A 285 1.27 -9.96 -15.32
CA ASN A 285 2.60 -10.56 -15.44
C ASN A 285 3.75 -9.64 -15.01
N ILE A 286 3.57 -8.31 -15.07
CA ILE A 286 4.57 -7.32 -14.65
C ILE A 286 4.22 -6.62 -13.33
N ILE A 287 2.93 -6.56 -12.97
CA ILE A 287 2.50 -6.01 -11.67
C ILE A 287 2.79 -7.06 -10.59
N ALA A 288 3.72 -6.75 -9.69
CA ALA A 288 4.18 -7.65 -8.63
C ALA A 288 3.48 -7.43 -7.28
N GLY A 289 2.72 -6.34 -7.13
CA GLY A 289 1.95 -6.03 -5.92
C GLY A 289 1.17 -4.72 -6.07
N GLN A 290 0.07 -4.60 -5.34
CA GLN A 290 -0.74 -3.38 -5.28
C GLN A 290 -1.03 -3.00 -3.82
N PHE A 291 -0.90 -1.72 -3.47
CA PHE A 291 -0.91 -1.25 -2.08
C PHE A 291 -1.83 -0.04 -1.93
N TYR A 292 -2.75 -0.11 -0.98
CA TYR A 292 -3.82 0.87 -0.78
C TYR A 292 -4.00 1.25 0.69
N GLY A 293 -4.74 2.33 0.94
CA GLY A 293 -5.17 2.80 2.26
C GLY A 293 -6.69 2.99 2.33
N HIS A 294 -7.13 4.18 2.76
CA HIS A 294 -8.51 4.69 2.74
C HIS A 294 -9.48 4.01 3.70
N ASN A 295 -9.51 2.67 3.75
CA ASN A 295 -10.50 1.95 4.55
C ASN A 295 -10.16 1.95 6.05
N HIS A 296 -8.92 2.29 6.42
CA HIS A 296 -8.36 2.18 7.77
C HIS A 296 -8.44 0.76 8.36
N LYS A 297 -8.44 -0.26 7.50
CA LYS A 297 -8.57 -1.67 7.91
C LYS A 297 -7.52 -2.50 7.23
N ASP A 298 -7.05 -3.54 7.92
CA ASP A 298 -6.14 -4.51 7.33
C ASP A 298 -6.94 -5.46 6.44
N SER A 299 -6.74 -5.40 5.13
CA SER A 299 -7.46 -6.26 4.19
C SER A 299 -6.58 -6.77 3.07
N LEU A 300 -6.91 -7.98 2.63
CA LEU A 300 -6.29 -8.63 1.49
C LEU A 300 -7.29 -8.70 0.34
N MET A 301 -6.80 -8.60 -0.88
CA MET A 301 -7.59 -8.88 -2.07
C MET A 301 -6.75 -9.67 -3.08
N VAL A 302 -7.40 -10.55 -3.82
CA VAL A 302 -6.76 -11.35 -4.86
C VAL A 302 -7.49 -11.15 -6.18
N LEU A 303 -6.81 -10.50 -7.12
CA LEU A 303 -7.30 -10.38 -8.48
C LEU A 303 -7.12 -11.70 -9.22
N SER A 304 -8.21 -12.22 -9.78
CA SER A 304 -8.21 -13.35 -10.69
C SER A 304 -8.35 -12.92 -12.15
N ASP A 305 -7.77 -13.70 -13.06
CA ASP A 305 -8.01 -13.57 -14.49
C ASP A 305 -9.45 -14.00 -14.87
N LYS A 306 -9.82 -13.83 -16.15
CA LYS A 306 -11.16 -14.18 -16.64
C LYS A 306 -11.46 -15.69 -16.61
N LYS A 307 -10.46 -16.54 -16.32
CA LYS A 307 -10.61 -17.99 -16.16
C LYS A 307 -10.65 -18.42 -14.69
N GLY A 308 -10.57 -17.47 -13.75
CA GLY A 308 -10.59 -17.72 -12.31
C GLY A 308 -9.24 -18.12 -11.71
N SER A 309 -8.13 -17.94 -12.44
CA SER A 309 -6.78 -18.15 -11.88
C SER A 309 -6.31 -16.88 -11.16
N PRO A 310 -5.76 -16.98 -9.93
CA PRO A 310 -5.27 -15.81 -9.22
C PRO A 310 -3.99 -15.27 -9.88
N VAL A 311 -3.95 -13.97 -10.18
CA VAL A 311 -2.88 -13.32 -10.95
C VAL A 311 -2.23 -12.12 -10.26
N ASN A 312 -2.88 -11.49 -9.29
CA ASN A 312 -2.32 -10.33 -8.58
C ASN A 312 -2.78 -10.28 -7.11
N SER A 313 -1.86 -9.89 -6.22
CA SER A 313 -2.08 -9.71 -4.79
C SER A 313 -2.19 -8.22 -4.47
N LEU A 314 -3.20 -7.84 -3.71
CA LEU A 314 -3.47 -6.46 -3.33
C LEU A 314 -3.61 -6.37 -1.80
N PHE A 315 -3.06 -5.32 -1.21
CA PHE A 315 -2.99 -5.12 0.23
C PHE A 315 -3.55 -3.75 0.59
N VAL A 316 -4.53 -3.72 1.48
CA VAL A 316 -5.05 -2.49 2.08
C VAL A 316 -4.45 -2.37 3.48
N ALA A 317 -3.77 -1.27 3.75
CA ALA A 317 -3.16 -1.01 5.05
C ALA A 317 -4.15 -0.33 6.01
N PRO A 318 -4.11 -0.68 7.31
CA PRO A 318 -4.82 0.09 8.31
C PRO A 318 -4.17 1.46 8.48
N ALA A 319 -4.95 2.37 9.06
CA ALA A 319 -4.51 3.74 9.30
C ALA A 319 -3.62 3.85 10.53
N VAL A 320 -2.85 4.95 10.60
CA VAL A 320 -2.29 5.42 11.86
C VAL A 320 -3.40 6.05 12.71
N THR A 321 -4.34 6.78 12.11
CA THR A 321 -5.48 7.32 12.87
C THR A 321 -6.39 6.21 13.42
N PRO A 322 -6.84 6.31 14.69
CA PRO A 322 -7.81 5.40 15.28
C PRO A 322 -9.25 5.90 15.18
N VAL A 323 -9.50 6.99 14.44
CA VAL A 323 -10.81 7.67 14.43
C VAL A 323 -11.94 6.74 13.99
N LYS A 324 -13.08 6.84 14.67
CA LYS A 324 -14.37 6.28 14.26
C LYS A 324 -15.51 7.24 14.54
N GLY A 325 -16.62 7.05 13.86
CA GLY A 325 -17.89 7.69 14.19
C GLY A 325 -18.44 7.23 15.55
N VAL A 326 -19.28 8.06 16.17
CA VAL A 326 -19.95 7.74 17.44
C VAL A 326 -20.81 6.48 17.34
N LEU A 327 -21.44 6.26 16.18
CA LEU A 327 -22.33 5.12 15.93
C LEU A 327 -21.59 3.83 15.57
N GLU A 328 -20.30 3.90 15.28
CA GLU A 328 -19.49 2.74 14.92
C GLU A 328 -19.04 2.01 16.18
N LYS A 329 -19.22 0.69 16.20
CA LYS A 329 -18.80 -0.14 17.33
C LYS A 329 -17.29 -0.31 17.37
N GLU A 330 -16.70 -0.61 16.21
CA GLU A 330 -15.28 -0.93 16.06
C GLU A 330 -14.52 0.21 15.40
N THR A 331 -13.22 0.29 15.70
CA THR A 331 -12.22 1.05 14.95
C THR A 331 -10.98 0.18 14.74
N ASN A 332 -9.87 0.76 14.32
CA ASN A 332 -8.55 0.15 14.32
C ASN A 332 -7.67 0.75 15.41
N ASN A 333 -6.76 -0.05 15.96
CA ASN A 333 -5.56 0.53 16.56
C ASN A 333 -4.69 1.19 15.46
N PRO A 334 -3.83 2.16 15.82
CA PRO A 334 -2.82 2.69 14.92
C PRO A 334 -1.90 1.59 14.37
N GLY A 335 -1.70 1.55 13.06
CA GLY A 335 -0.91 0.52 12.38
C GLY A 335 0.11 1.06 11.39
N VAL A 336 1.25 0.38 11.27
CA VAL A 336 2.26 0.56 10.20
C VAL A 336 2.75 -0.81 9.75
N ARG A 337 3.17 -0.98 8.50
CA ARG A 337 3.62 -2.30 8.01
C ARG A 337 4.90 -2.26 7.20
N LEU A 338 5.63 -3.36 7.25
CA LEU A 338 6.85 -3.60 6.50
C LEU A 338 6.66 -4.79 5.57
N PHE A 339 6.91 -4.60 4.28
CA PHE A 339 6.93 -5.70 3.32
C PHE A 339 8.35 -6.20 3.10
N GLN A 340 8.45 -7.50 2.83
CA GLN A 340 9.65 -8.17 2.39
C GLN A 340 9.48 -8.59 0.93
N TYR A 341 10.48 -8.33 0.10
CA TYR A 341 10.49 -8.70 -1.31
C TYR A 341 11.84 -9.27 -1.74
N LYS A 342 11.82 -10.06 -2.80
CA LYS A 342 13.02 -10.60 -3.43
C LYS A 342 13.64 -9.55 -4.38
N PRO A 343 14.87 -9.07 -4.17
CA PRO A 343 15.41 -7.93 -4.93
C PRO A 343 15.54 -8.11 -6.45
N CYS A 344 15.51 -9.34 -6.96
CA CYS A 344 15.76 -9.62 -8.38
C CYS A 344 14.49 -9.67 -9.24
N ASP A 345 13.38 -10.12 -8.69
CA ASP A 345 12.10 -10.27 -9.39
C ASP A 345 10.95 -9.52 -8.70
N TYR A 346 11.23 -8.89 -7.55
CA TYR A 346 10.33 -8.06 -6.75
C TYR A 346 9.08 -8.81 -6.28
N THR A 347 9.14 -10.14 -6.25
CA THR A 347 8.10 -10.96 -5.65
C THR A 347 8.01 -10.68 -4.15
N LEU A 348 6.80 -10.46 -3.66
CA LEU A 348 6.53 -10.27 -2.24
C LEU A 348 6.68 -11.59 -1.49
N LEU A 349 7.51 -11.57 -0.45
CA LEU A 349 7.85 -12.72 0.37
C LEU A 349 7.04 -12.73 1.67
N ASP A 350 6.92 -11.57 2.33
CA ASP A 350 6.22 -11.47 3.61
C ASP A 350 5.70 -10.05 3.88
N MET A 351 4.84 -9.93 4.89
CA MET A 351 4.39 -8.67 5.46
C MET A 351 4.37 -8.77 6.98
N LEU A 352 5.02 -7.79 7.62
CA LEU A 352 5.04 -7.62 9.06
C LEU A 352 4.15 -6.43 9.40
N GLN A 353 3.03 -6.70 10.07
CA GLN A 353 2.14 -5.67 10.56
C GLN A 353 2.55 -5.30 11.98
N TYR A 354 2.76 -4.02 12.23
CA TYR A 354 3.01 -3.47 13.55
C TYR A 354 1.84 -2.60 13.97
N TYR A 355 1.65 -2.49 15.28
CA TYR A 355 0.56 -1.69 15.83
C TYR A 355 0.91 -1.08 17.17
N LEU A 356 0.15 -0.05 17.54
CA LEU A 356 0.14 0.51 18.88
C LEU A 356 -1.18 0.13 19.55
N ASN A 357 -1.13 -0.56 20.70
CA ASN A 357 -2.33 -0.68 21.53
C ASN A 357 -2.63 0.70 22.14
N LEU A 358 -3.58 1.42 21.56
CA LEU A 358 -3.87 2.81 21.92
C LEU A 358 -4.29 2.95 23.38
N THR A 359 -5.11 2.00 23.88
CA THR A 359 -5.55 1.98 25.27
C THR A 359 -4.37 1.83 26.23
N ASP A 360 -3.48 0.85 25.99
CA ASP A 360 -2.30 0.62 26.82
C ASP A 360 -1.33 1.81 26.78
N ALA A 361 -1.13 2.40 25.60
CA ALA A 361 -0.25 3.53 25.39
C ALA A 361 -0.75 4.78 26.14
N ASN A 362 -2.05 5.08 26.05
CA ASN A 362 -2.65 6.20 26.77
C ASN A 362 -2.62 6.00 28.29
N LEU A 363 -2.87 4.78 28.78
CA LEU A 363 -2.82 4.47 30.21
C LEU A 363 -1.41 4.60 30.80
N LYS A 364 -0.38 4.22 30.03
CA LYS A 364 1.03 4.25 30.48
C LYS A 364 1.75 5.55 30.16
N GLY A 365 1.25 6.34 29.21
CA GLY A 365 1.96 7.48 28.65
C GLY A 365 3.20 7.09 27.84
N ASP A 366 3.24 5.86 27.30
CA ASP A 366 4.35 5.33 26.51
C ASP A 366 3.87 4.62 25.22
N ALA A 367 4.39 5.04 24.07
CA ALA A 367 4.02 4.50 22.76
C ALA A 367 4.81 3.24 22.41
N ASN A 368 4.49 2.13 23.06
CA ASN A 368 5.14 0.84 22.80
C ASN A 368 4.53 0.13 21.57
N TRP A 369 5.02 0.50 20.38
CA TRP A 369 4.72 -0.17 19.11
C TRP A 369 5.25 -1.60 19.09
N LYS A 370 4.42 -2.55 18.68
CA LYS A 370 4.71 -4.00 18.72
C LYS A 370 4.39 -4.66 17.39
N LEU A 371 5.07 -5.76 17.13
CA LEU A 371 4.69 -6.67 16.06
C LEU A 371 3.31 -7.24 16.38
N GLU A 372 2.36 -7.01 15.48
CA GLU A 372 1.05 -7.62 15.56
C GLU A 372 1.11 -9.04 15.02
N TYR A 373 1.61 -9.18 13.78
CA TYR A 373 1.75 -10.47 13.13
C TYR A 373 2.72 -10.44 11.94
N ILE A 374 3.22 -11.62 11.59
CA ILE A 374 3.92 -11.90 10.33
C ILE A 374 2.97 -12.74 9.49
N LEU A 375 2.66 -12.30 8.27
CA LEU A 375 1.57 -12.85 7.47
C LEU A 375 1.79 -14.34 7.19
N THR A 376 2.96 -14.73 6.71
CA THR A 376 3.27 -16.14 6.40
C THR A 376 3.18 -17.04 7.63
N GLN A 377 3.74 -16.62 8.76
CA GLN A 377 3.76 -17.41 10.00
C GLN A 377 2.36 -17.56 10.61
N THR A 378 1.55 -16.52 10.53
CA THR A 378 0.23 -16.47 11.17
C THR A 378 -0.79 -17.35 10.45
N TYR A 379 -0.68 -17.37 9.12
CA TYR A 379 -1.59 -18.08 8.23
C TYR A 379 -1.02 -19.38 7.67
N ASP A 380 0.24 -19.69 7.97
CA ASP A 380 0.96 -20.88 7.49
C ASP A 380 0.92 -20.99 5.95
N ILE A 381 1.38 -19.92 5.29
CA ILE A 381 1.52 -19.86 3.83
C ILE A 381 2.95 -19.54 3.42
N GLU A 382 3.36 -19.97 2.23
CA GLU A 382 4.77 -19.88 1.79
C GLU A 382 5.22 -18.45 1.50
N ASP A 383 4.35 -17.64 0.89
CA ASP A 383 4.66 -16.28 0.45
C ASP A 383 3.37 -15.46 0.20
N LEU A 384 3.54 -14.26 -0.36
CA LEU A 384 2.46 -13.32 -0.68
C LEU A 384 2.02 -13.39 -2.14
N GLN A 385 2.42 -14.43 -2.89
CA GLN A 385 2.01 -14.60 -4.28
C GLN A 385 0.49 -14.85 -4.39
N PRO A 386 -0.12 -14.54 -5.54
CA PRO A 386 -1.57 -14.62 -5.71
C PRO A 386 -2.15 -16.00 -5.40
N LYS A 387 -1.41 -17.08 -5.72
CA LYS A 387 -1.84 -18.45 -5.44
C LYS A 387 -1.90 -18.73 -3.93
N SER A 388 -0.90 -18.31 -3.18
CA SER A 388 -0.81 -18.49 -1.72
C SER A 388 -1.95 -17.75 -1.02
N LEU A 389 -2.16 -16.47 -1.38
CA LEU A 389 -3.25 -15.67 -0.81
C LEU A 389 -4.64 -16.17 -1.24
N TYR A 390 -4.80 -16.66 -2.46
CA TYR A 390 -6.07 -17.26 -2.90
C TYR A 390 -6.38 -18.56 -2.15
N GLY A 391 -5.34 -19.37 -1.87
CA GLY A 391 -5.43 -20.54 -1.01
C GLY A 391 -5.89 -20.17 0.39
N LEU A 392 -5.31 -19.12 0.98
CA LEU A 392 -5.72 -18.58 2.28
C LEU A 392 -7.18 -18.09 2.26
N ALA A 393 -7.58 -17.32 1.24
CA ALA A 393 -8.95 -16.83 1.12
C ALA A 393 -9.97 -18.00 1.01
N LYS A 394 -9.61 -19.10 0.35
CA LYS A 394 -10.41 -20.33 0.35
C LYS A 394 -10.51 -20.97 1.73
N GLN A 395 -9.43 -20.96 2.53
CA GLN A 395 -9.49 -21.42 3.91
C GLN A 395 -10.41 -20.55 4.77
N PHE A 396 -10.51 -19.25 4.50
CA PHE A 396 -11.46 -18.38 5.20
C PHE A 396 -12.91 -18.78 4.93
N ALA A 397 -13.24 -19.19 3.70
CA ALA A 397 -14.59 -19.57 3.28
C ALA A 397 -15.14 -20.84 3.98
N ILE A 398 -14.28 -21.64 4.62
CA ILE A 398 -14.67 -22.86 5.34
C ILE A 398 -15.53 -22.48 6.56
N PRO A 399 -16.64 -23.19 6.85
CA PRO A 399 -17.40 -23.01 8.09
C PRO A 399 -16.50 -23.04 9.33
N ASP A 400 -16.70 -22.10 10.27
CA ASP A 400 -15.92 -22.00 11.52
C ASP A 400 -14.39 -21.90 11.35
N SER A 401 -13.93 -21.40 10.19
CA SER A 401 -12.51 -21.19 9.90
C SER A 401 -11.82 -20.35 10.98
N LYS A 402 -10.88 -20.98 11.69
CA LYS A 402 -9.99 -20.30 12.67
C LYS A 402 -9.11 -19.23 12.00
N GLN A 403 -8.72 -19.46 10.75
CA GLN A 403 -7.93 -18.49 9.99
C GLN A 403 -8.74 -17.23 9.70
N PHE A 404 -10.05 -17.36 9.40
CA PHE A 404 -10.92 -16.21 9.22
C PHE A 404 -11.12 -15.43 10.52
N ILE A 405 -11.27 -16.11 11.66
CA ILE A 405 -11.40 -15.45 12.97
C ILE A 405 -10.15 -14.61 13.26
N LYS A 406 -8.95 -15.18 13.06
CA LYS A 406 -7.70 -14.41 13.18
C LYS A 406 -7.68 -13.21 12.24
N TYR A 407 -7.99 -13.42 10.96
CA TYR A 407 -8.06 -12.35 9.97
C TYR A 407 -9.00 -11.23 10.39
N TYR A 408 -10.17 -11.56 10.93
CA TYR A 408 -11.15 -10.57 11.34
C TYR A 408 -10.72 -9.77 12.59
N ASN A 409 -9.94 -10.36 13.49
CA ASN A 409 -9.30 -9.60 14.58
C ASN A 409 -8.25 -8.63 14.04
N TYR A 410 -7.41 -9.07 13.09
CA TYR A 410 -6.39 -8.22 12.46
C TYR A 410 -6.98 -7.17 11.52
N PHE A 411 -8.16 -7.40 10.95
CA PHE A 411 -8.89 -6.41 10.16
C PHE A 411 -9.10 -5.10 10.94
N PHE A 412 -9.27 -5.18 12.25
CA PHE A 412 -9.37 -4.06 13.18
C PHE A 412 -8.07 -3.80 13.96
N VAL A 413 -6.94 -4.36 13.52
CA VAL A 413 -5.62 -4.20 14.16
C VAL A 413 -5.67 -4.55 15.66
N ASN A 414 -6.33 -5.67 15.98
CA ASN A 414 -6.54 -6.15 17.35
C ASN A 414 -7.14 -5.09 18.30
N TYR A 415 -8.02 -4.24 17.79
CA TYR A 415 -8.77 -3.28 18.60
C TYR A 415 -9.66 -3.97 19.64
N ASP A 416 -10.50 -4.91 19.20
CA ASP A 416 -11.37 -5.71 20.06
C ASP A 416 -11.21 -7.21 19.76
N SER A 417 -10.59 -7.94 20.70
CA SER A 417 -10.41 -9.40 20.59
C SER A 417 -11.72 -10.21 20.70
N SER A 418 -12.80 -9.57 21.14
CA SER A 418 -14.13 -10.18 21.29
C SER A 418 -15.04 -9.95 20.09
N VAL A 419 -14.55 -9.31 19.03
CA VAL A 419 -15.32 -9.00 17.83
C VAL A 419 -15.81 -10.28 17.14
N ILE A 420 -17.10 -10.32 16.80
CA ILE A 420 -17.74 -11.49 16.15
C ILE A 420 -18.24 -11.08 14.76
N CYS A 421 -17.82 -11.83 13.76
CA CYS A 421 -18.34 -11.72 12.39
C CYS A 421 -19.38 -12.82 12.15
N ASP A 422 -20.64 -12.43 12.01
CA ASP A 422 -21.71 -13.37 11.68
C ASP A 422 -21.56 -13.93 10.24
N LYS A 423 -22.48 -14.82 9.85
CA LYS A 423 -22.45 -15.45 8.51
C LYS A 423 -22.51 -14.44 7.38
N LYS A 424 -23.25 -13.33 7.54
CA LYS A 424 -23.41 -12.30 6.51
C LYS A 424 -22.14 -11.47 6.41
N CYS A 425 -21.61 -11.01 7.54
CA CYS A 425 -20.32 -10.34 7.64
C CYS A 425 -19.22 -11.18 6.96
N LYS A 426 -19.17 -12.48 7.25
CA LYS A 426 -18.16 -13.39 6.67
C LYS A 426 -18.31 -13.53 5.16
N ALA A 427 -19.54 -13.62 4.67
CA ALA A 427 -19.81 -13.65 3.23
C ALA A 427 -19.30 -12.38 2.53
N LEU A 428 -19.59 -11.20 3.10
CA LEU A 428 -19.15 -9.92 2.55
C LEU A 428 -17.62 -9.83 2.51
N GLN A 429 -16.96 -10.19 3.60
CA GLN A 429 -15.50 -10.21 3.71
C GLN A 429 -14.88 -11.15 2.65
N VAL A 430 -15.26 -12.43 2.66
CA VAL A 430 -14.69 -13.43 1.74
C VAL A 430 -14.96 -13.08 0.27
N CYS A 431 -16.17 -12.62 -0.05
CA CYS A 431 -16.49 -12.25 -1.42
C CYS A 431 -15.72 -11.01 -1.87
N ALA A 432 -15.53 -10.00 -1.01
CA ALA A 432 -14.72 -8.82 -1.33
C ALA A 432 -13.23 -9.17 -1.51
N ILE A 433 -12.69 -10.08 -0.70
CA ILE A 433 -11.29 -10.56 -0.83
C ILE A 433 -11.06 -11.25 -2.18
N MET A 434 -11.99 -12.10 -2.63
CA MET A 434 -11.77 -13.00 -3.77
C MET A 434 -12.31 -12.46 -5.10
N ASN A 435 -13.20 -11.46 -5.08
CA ASN A 435 -13.97 -11.07 -6.26
C ASN A 435 -14.05 -9.54 -6.37
N LEU A 436 -13.26 -8.99 -7.29
CA LEU A 436 -13.06 -7.54 -7.42
C LEU A 436 -13.90 -6.91 -8.54
N ASP A 437 -14.50 -7.71 -9.42
CA ASP A 437 -15.42 -7.26 -10.46
C ASP A 437 -16.88 -7.59 -10.13
N TYR A 438 -17.80 -6.91 -10.78
CA TYR A 438 -19.23 -7.05 -10.53
C TYR A 438 -19.76 -8.47 -10.69
N VAL A 439 -19.41 -9.16 -11.77
CA VAL A 439 -19.97 -10.49 -12.07
C VAL A 439 -19.51 -11.47 -11.00
N SER A 440 -18.20 -11.54 -10.73
CA SER A 440 -17.65 -12.48 -9.75
C SER A 440 -18.14 -12.19 -8.33
N TYR A 441 -18.27 -10.93 -7.92
CA TYR A 441 -18.73 -10.57 -6.59
C TYR A 441 -20.20 -10.95 -6.35
N VAL A 442 -21.07 -10.61 -7.31
CA VAL A 442 -22.50 -10.95 -7.23
C VAL A 442 -22.71 -12.46 -7.22
N ASP A 443 -21.97 -13.20 -8.06
CA ASP A 443 -22.07 -14.65 -8.10
C ASP A 443 -21.55 -15.31 -6.81
N CYS A 444 -20.48 -14.78 -6.21
CA CYS A 444 -20.01 -15.22 -4.90
C CYS A 444 -21.08 -15.08 -3.82
N LEU A 445 -21.71 -13.89 -3.72
CA LEU A 445 -22.77 -13.67 -2.73
C LEU A 445 -23.97 -14.59 -2.97
N LYS A 446 -24.42 -14.76 -4.22
CA LYS A 446 -25.50 -15.69 -4.56
C LYS A 446 -25.17 -17.11 -4.12
N GLN A 447 -23.97 -17.61 -4.42
CA GLN A 447 -23.55 -18.96 -4.02
C GLN A 447 -23.50 -19.11 -2.51
N TYR A 448 -23.02 -18.09 -1.79
CA TYR A 448 -22.97 -18.12 -0.33
C TYR A 448 -24.38 -18.17 0.28
N TYR A 449 -25.31 -17.34 -0.22
CA TYR A 449 -26.70 -17.34 0.23
C TYR A 449 -27.43 -18.64 -0.12
N ILE A 450 -27.17 -19.26 -1.28
CA ILE A 450 -27.75 -20.57 -1.63
C ILE A 450 -27.19 -21.68 -0.75
N LYS A 451 -25.88 -21.67 -0.47
CA LYS A 451 -25.19 -22.74 0.26
C LYS A 451 -25.41 -22.68 1.78
N TYR A 452 -25.63 -21.49 2.33
CA TYR A 452 -25.69 -21.26 3.78
C TYR A 452 -26.93 -20.50 4.25
N GLY A 453 -27.84 -20.14 3.34
CA GLY A 453 -29.17 -19.62 3.63
C GLY A 453 -30.23 -20.72 3.60
N HIS A 454 -31.19 -20.63 4.52
CA HIS A 454 -32.45 -21.37 4.48
C HIS A 454 -33.44 -20.67 3.57
#